data_AF-A0A7S1F263-F1
#
_entry.id   AF-A0A7S1F263-F1
#
_cell.length_a   1.000
_cell.length_b   1.000
_cell.length_c   1.000
_cell.angle_alpha   90.00
_cell.angle_beta   90.00
_cell.angle_gamma   90.00
#
_symmetry.space_group_name_H-M   'P 1'
#
loop_
_entity.id
_entity.type
_entity.pdbx_description
1 polymer ?
#
loop_
_entity_poly.entity_id
_entity_poly.type
_entity_poly.pdbx_seq_one_letter_code
_entity_poly.pdbx_strand_id
1 'polypeptide(L)'
;LKQSEARIKTNPQHSMAERVLSLPASVVAAGGLDEWNRHPNLKVLANALDAVCKARTVEESQAELRGIMSLGVEHNLWAYAYLRKMAARSPDLYYATLLSEPAILLPVAYTPVVGEACQKFGLMPLYPRGCCVSLRDRGNVRAVLEEYASHMLSKDATGKYECQCIVFSDGGRILGLGDLGTFGMGIPVGKLDLYTVCGGFD
;
A
#
# COMPACT_ATOMS: atom_id res chain seq x y z
N LEU A 1 -19.78 -44.86 -8.09
CA LEU A 1 -20.30 -43.57 -7.59
C LEU A 1 -19.56 -42.47 -8.32
N LYS A 2 -20.21 -41.87 -9.34
CA LYS A 2 -19.60 -40.91 -10.27
C LYS A 2 -19.29 -39.60 -9.54
N GLN A 3 -18.02 -39.18 -9.59
CA GLN A 3 -17.59 -37.84 -9.20
C GLN A 3 -18.22 -36.83 -10.17
N SER A 4 -18.98 -35.89 -9.63
CA SER A 4 -19.48 -34.73 -10.37
C SER A 4 -18.34 -33.73 -10.55
N GLU A 5 -17.71 -33.75 -11.72
CA GLU A 5 -16.88 -32.64 -12.20
C GLU A 5 -17.78 -31.42 -12.42
N ALA A 6 -17.87 -30.56 -11.41
CA ALA A 6 -18.41 -29.22 -11.60
C ALA A 6 -17.41 -28.45 -12.48
N ARG A 7 -17.68 -28.41 -13.80
CA ARG A 7 -17.07 -27.46 -14.73
C ARG A 7 -17.30 -26.05 -14.18
N ILE A 8 -16.29 -25.51 -13.52
CA ILE A 8 -16.19 -24.08 -13.24
C ILE A 8 -16.16 -23.41 -14.61
N LYS A 9 -17.30 -22.81 -15.00
CA LYS A 9 -17.37 -21.97 -16.18
C LYS A 9 -16.33 -20.87 -16.01
N THR A 10 -15.29 -20.91 -16.83
CA THR A 10 -14.35 -19.80 -16.99
C THR A 10 -15.17 -18.61 -17.46
N ASN A 11 -15.45 -17.69 -16.53
CA ASN A 11 -16.10 -16.43 -16.82
C ASN A 11 -15.22 -15.66 -17.85
N PRO A 12 -15.81 -14.89 -18.78
CA PRO A 12 -15.10 -14.37 -19.93
C PRO A 12 -13.92 -13.53 -19.46
N GLN A 13 -12.78 -13.76 -20.11
CA GLN A 13 -11.51 -13.07 -19.90
C GLN A 13 -11.75 -11.58 -19.64
N HIS A 14 -11.47 -11.13 -18.41
CA HIS A 14 -11.04 -9.74 -18.25
C HIS A 14 -9.74 -9.66 -19.02
N SER A 15 -9.80 -9.05 -20.20
CA SER A 15 -8.64 -8.87 -21.07
C SER A 15 -7.57 -8.13 -20.26
N MET A 16 -6.39 -8.74 -20.09
CA MET A 16 -5.23 -8.03 -19.52
C MET A 16 -4.86 -6.79 -20.35
N ALA A 17 -5.34 -6.69 -21.60
CA ALA A 17 -5.02 -5.56 -22.48
C ALA A 17 -5.55 -4.20 -21.96
N GLU A 18 -6.45 -4.19 -20.98
CA GLU A 18 -7.00 -2.96 -20.38
C GLU A 18 -6.55 -2.71 -18.93
N ARG A 19 -5.77 -3.63 -18.33
CA ARG A 19 -5.35 -3.47 -16.92
C ARG A 19 -4.11 -2.57 -16.85
N VAL A 20 -4.28 -1.40 -16.23
CA VAL A 20 -3.21 -0.39 -16.08
C VAL A 20 -2.30 -0.71 -14.89
N LEU A 21 -2.84 -1.24 -13.79
CA LEU A 21 -2.07 -1.63 -12.61
C LEU A 21 -2.83 -2.70 -11.80
N SER A 22 -2.08 -3.57 -11.15
CA SER A 22 -2.57 -4.60 -10.24
C SER A 22 -3.15 -4.01 -8.94
N LEU A 23 -4.45 -3.73 -8.95
CA LEU A 23 -5.19 -3.05 -7.87
C LEU A 23 -6.20 -3.97 -7.16
N PRO A 24 -6.63 -3.66 -5.92
CA PRO A 24 -7.70 -4.38 -5.25
C PRO A 24 -9.00 -4.33 -6.08
N ALA A 25 -9.78 -5.41 -6.06
CA ALA A 25 -11.00 -5.53 -6.87
C ALA A 25 -12.01 -4.40 -6.60
N SER A 26 -12.11 -3.92 -5.35
CA SER A 26 -12.97 -2.78 -4.98
C SER A 26 -12.51 -1.46 -5.62
N VAL A 27 -11.19 -1.27 -5.75
CA VAL A 27 -10.60 -0.08 -6.37
C VAL A 27 -10.77 -0.12 -7.89
N VAL A 28 -10.60 -1.30 -8.50
CA VAL A 28 -10.89 -1.51 -9.93
C VAL A 28 -12.37 -1.23 -10.22
N ALA A 29 -13.28 -1.75 -9.39
CA ALA A 29 -14.71 -1.51 -9.53
C ALA A 29 -15.11 -0.04 -9.38
N ALA A 30 -14.35 0.74 -8.60
CA ALA A 30 -14.54 2.19 -8.49
C ALA A 30 -14.02 2.98 -9.70
N GLY A 31 -13.31 2.36 -10.64
CA GLY A 31 -12.71 3.04 -11.79
C GLY A 31 -11.22 3.36 -11.64
N GLY A 32 -10.54 2.77 -10.64
CA GLY A 32 -9.11 2.97 -10.37
C GLY A 32 -8.84 3.89 -9.18
N LEU A 33 -7.56 4.16 -8.92
CA LEU A 33 -7.11 4.94 -7.75
C LEU A 33 -7.63 6.39 -7.76
N ASP A 34 -7.62 7.04 -8.92
CA ASP A 34 -8.08 8.44 -9.04
C ASP A 34 -9.56 8.57 -8.71
N GLU A 35 -10.38 7.67 -9.25
CA GLU A 35 -11.82 7.69 -9.04
C GLU A 35 -12.18 7.27 -7.60
N TRP A 36 -11.46 6.29 -7.04
CA TRP A 36 -11.54 5.95 -5.62
C TRP A 36 -11.29 7.17 -4.73
N ASN A 37 -10.21 7.92 -4.99
CA ASN A 37 -9.85 9.09 -4.18
C ASN A 37 -10.78 10.30 -4.41
N ARG A 38 -11.61 10.30 -5.46
CA ARG A 38 -12.63 11.35 -5.71
C ARG A 38 -13.89 11.20 -4.87
N HIS A 39 -14.09 10.07 -4.17
CA HIS A 39 -15.21 9.92 -3.24
C HIS A 39 -15.27 11.09 -2.25
N PRO A 40 -16.46 11.64 -1.92
CA PRO A 40 -16.58 12.94 -1.26
C PRO A 40 -15.70 13.11 -0.01
N ASN A 41 -15.72 12.15 0.91
CA ASN A 41 -14.94 12.21 2.14
C ASN A 41 -13.43 12.02 1.87
N LEU A 42 -13.07 11.11 0.96
CA LEU A 42 -11.68 10.85 0.60
C LEU A 42 -11.06 12.03 -0.13
N LYS A 43 -11.81 12.73 -0.97
CA LYS A 43 -11.36 13.93 -1.67
C LYS A 43 -11.02 15.06 -0.69
N VAL A 44 -11.89 15.29 0.30
CA VAL A 44 -11.64 16.30 1.34
C VAL A 44 -10.40 15.92 2.15
N LEU A 45 -10.29 14.64 2.54
CA LEU A 45 -9.14 14.13 3.26
C LEU A 45 -7.83 14.23 2.46
N ALA A 46 -7.85 13.86 1.18
CA ALA A 46 -6.71 13.98 0.28
C ALA A 46 -6.26 15.43 0.12
N ASN A 47 -7.20 16.37 -0.04
CA ASN A 47 -6.89 17.80 -0.10
C ASN A 47 -6.26 18.32 1.20
N ALA A 48 -6.74 17.85 2.36
CA ALA A 48 -6.16 18.20 3.65
C ALA A 48 -4.72 17.66 3.79
N LEU A 49 -4.50 16.40 3.41
CA LEU A 49 -3.16 15.81 3.37
C LEU A 49 -2.24 16.55 2.39
N ASP A 50 -2.74 16.97 1.23
CA ASP A 50 -1.99 17.77 0.26
C ASP A 50 -1.61 19.14 0.79
N ALA A 51 -2.48 19.76 1.60
CA ALA A 51 -2.24 21.05 2.22
C ALA A 51 -1.20 20.96 3.35
N VAL A 52 -1.20 19.87 4.12
CA VAL A 52 -0.33 19.69 5.29
C VAL A 52 1.02 19.07 4.90
N CYS A 53 1.06 18.07 4.01
CA CYS A 53 2.29 17.37 3.63
C CYS A 53 3.13 18.21 2.65
N LYS A 54 3.78 19.26 3.16
CA LYS A 54 4.58 20.20 2.40
C LYS A 54 6.08 20.09 2.66
N ALA A 55 6.49 19.50 3.79
CA ALA A 55 7.89 19.26 4.14
C ALA A 55 8.77 18.83 2.94
N ARG A 56 9.96 19.41 2.85
CA ARG A 56 10.99 19.13 1.85
C ARG A 56 12.28 18.65 2.49
N THR A 57 12.45 18.88 3.79
CA THR A 57 13.57 18.38 4.58
C THR A 57 13.09 17.49 5.73
N VAL A 58 14.02 16.75 6.32
CA VAL A 58 13.75 15.87 7.47
C VAL A 58 13.32 16.69 8.69
N GLU A 59 13.88 17.87 8.89
CA GLU A 59 13.54 18.76 10.00
C GLU A 59 12.10 19.28 9.86
N GLU A 60 11.70 19.65 8.65
CA GLU A 60 10.32 20.06 8.36
C GLU A 60 9.33 18.90 8.56
N SER A 61 9.67 17.68 8.10
CA SER A 61 8.80 16.52 8.26
C SER A 61 8.64 16.13 9.72
N GLN A 62 9.72 16.20 10.52
CA GLN A 62 9.67 16.00 11.96
C GLN A 62 8.77 17.02 12.65
N ALA A 63 8.87 18.30 12.30
CA ALA A 63 8.03 19.35 12.88
C ALA A 63 6.55 19.11 12.59
N GLU A 64 6.20 18.81 11.33
CA GLU A 64 4.82 18.50 10.92
C GLU A 64 4.28 17.26 11.65
N LEU A 65 5.06 16.16 11.70
CA LEU A 65 4.68 14.92 12.38
C LEU A 65 4.52 15.10 13.89
N ARG A 66 5.43 15.82 14.55
CA ARG A 66 5.31 16.13 15.99
C ARG A 66 4.06 16.96 16.27
N GLY A 67 3.75 17.93 15.41
CA GLY A 67 2.51 18.71 15.50
C GLY A 67 1.27 17.83 15.43
N ILE A 68 1.22 16.92 14.46
CA ILE A 68 0.13 15.95 14.31
C ILE A 68 0.00 15.04 15.55
N MET A 69 1.12 14.49 16.01
CA MET A 69 1.17 13.52 17.11
C MET A 69 0.98 14.17 18.49
N SER A 70 1.07 15.50 18.58
CA SER A 70 0.95 16.24 19.85
C SER A 70 -0.40 16.08 20.55
N LEU A 71 -1.44 15.68 19.81
CA LEU A 71 -2.80 15.47 20.32
C LEU A 71 -2.99 14.10 21.00
N GLY A 72 -1.99 13.22 20.95
CA GLY A 72 -2.05 11.89 21.57
C GLY A 72 -2.03 10.74 20.57
N VAL A 73 -1.94 9.52 21.09
CA VAL A 73 -1.75 8.29 20.29
C VAL A 73 -2.96 7.97 19.42
N GLU A 74 -4.14 8.45 19.78
CA GLU A 74 -5.40 8.33 19.06
C GLU A 74 -5.36 9.04 17.70
N HIS A 75 -4.45 10.02 17.53
CA HIS A 75 -4.25 10.76 16.30
C HIS A 75 -3.17 10.14 15.39
N ASN A 76 -2.53 9.05 15.81
CA ASN A 76 -1.45 8.44 15.03
C ASN A 76 -1.92 7.91 13.66
N LEU A 77 -3.21 7.59 13.49
CA LEU A 77 -3.74 7.26 12.16
C LEU A 77 -3.60 8.44 11.17
N TRP A 78 -3.73 9.68 11.64
CA TRP A 78 -3.47 10.87 10.83
C TRP A 78 -2.00 10.98 10.44
N ALA A 79 -1.10 10.73 11.40
CA ALA A 79 0.34 10.69 11.14
C ALA A 79 0.69 9.56 10.15
N TYR A 80 0.05 8.40 10.25
CA TYR A 80 0.17 7.32 9.27
C TYR A 80 -0.28 7.77 7.88
N ALA A 81 -1.46 8.37 7.75
CA ALA A 81 -1.97 8.86 6.47
C ALA A 81 -1.02 9.93 5.85
N TYR A 82 -0.49 10.82 6.69
CA TYR A 82 0.53 11.78 6.31
C TYR A 82 1.81 11.10 5.78
N LEU A 83 2.33 10.09 6.50
CA LEU A 83 3.50 9.32 6.08
C LEU A 83 3.27 8.59 4.75
N ARG A 84 2.06 8.04 4.54
CA ARG A 84 1.67 7.44 3.25
C ARG A 84 1.64 8.46 2.11
N LYS A 85 1.11 9.65 2.37
CA LYS A 85 1.13 10.77 1.40
C LYS A 85 2.56 11.18 1.08
N MET A 86 3.44 11.26 2.09
CA MET A 86 4.84 11.57 1.92
C MET A 86 5.55 10.52 1.07
N ALA A 87 5.38 9.23 1.37
CA ALA A 87 5.96 8.15 0.59
C ALA A 87 5.54 8.19 -0.88
N ALA A 88 4.28 8.54 -1.16
CA ALA A 88 3.78 8.71 -2.52
C ALA A 88 4.35 9.94 -3.25
N ARG A 89 4.77 10.98 -2.51
CA ARG A 89 5.32 12.23 -3.06
C ARG A 89 6.84 12.19 -3.21
N SER A 90 7.54 11.66 -2.20
CA SER A 90 9.00 11.58 -2.12
C SER A 90 9.38 10.37 -1.26
N PRO A 91 9.64 9.22 -1.89
CA PRO A 91 10.13 8.03 -1.18
C PRO A 91 11.42 8.29 -0.39
N ASP A 92 12.36 9.05 -0.95
CA ASP A 92 13.63 9.39 -0.29
C ASP A 92 13.40 10.16 1.00
N LEU A 93 12.56 11.21 0.97
CA LEU A 93 12.24 11.98 2.17
C LEU A 93 11.48 11.13 3.20
N TYR A 94 10.60 10.24 2.74
CA TYR A 94 9.89 9.31 3.62
C TYR A 94 10.87 8.42 4.40
N TYR A 95 11.80 7.74 3.71
CA TYR A 95 12.76 6.87 4.37
C TYR A 95 13.78 7.65 5.21
N ALA A 96 14.26 8.80 4.73
CA ALA A 96 15.12 9.69 5.53
C ALA A 96 14.43 10.16 6.81
N THR A 97 13.13 10.47 6.74
CA THR A 97 12.32 10.84 7.90
C THR A 97 12.21 9.67 8.89
N LEU A 98 11.88 8.46 8.42
CA LEU A 98 11.81 7.29 9.30
C LEU A 98 13.15 6.96 9.98
N LEU A 99 14.26 7.09 9.25
CA LEU A 99 15.61 6.86 9.77
C LEU A 99 16.06 7.90 10.81
N SER A 100 15.48 9.10 10.78
CA SER A 100 15.84 10.17 11.71
C SER A 100 15.38 9.91 13.16
N GLU A 101 14.19 9.31 13.33
CA GLU A 101 13.60 9.01 14.64
C GLU A 101 12.85 7.66 14.63
N PRO A 102 13.52 6.53 14.35
CA PRO A 102 12.86 5.25 14.11
C PRO A 102 12.07 4.74 15.32
N ALA A 103 12.54 5.01 16.54
CA ALA A 103 11.85 4.61 17.77
C ALA A 103 10.46 5.26 17.93
N ILE A 104 10.27 6.45 17.37
CA ILE A 104 9.02 7.22 17.44
C ILE A 104 8.15 6.94 16.21
N LEU A 105 8.78 6.89 15.03
CA LEU A 105 8.06 6.86 13.75
C LEU A 105 7.72 5.46 13.25
N LEU A 106 8.51 4.43 13.56
CA LEU A 106 8.17 3.05 13.15
C LEU A 106 6.86 2.54 13.80
N PRO A 107 6.55 2.84 15.08
CA PRO A 107 5.24 2.52 15.65
C PRO A 107 4.06 3.20 14.94
N VAL A 108 4.31 4.34 14.29
CA VAL A 108 3.31 5.07 13.49
C VAL A 108 3.20 4.46 12.09
N ALA A 109 4.31 4.16 11.42
CA ALA A 109 4.33 3.57 10.08
C ALA A 109 3.94 2.08 10.06
N TYR A 110 4.12 1.38 11.18
CA TYR A 110 3.86 -0.05 11.34
C TYR A 110 2.96 -0.31 12.56
N THR A 111 3.25 -1.30 13.39
CA THR A 111 2.40 -1.70 14.53
C THR A 111 2.55 -0.71 15.70
N PRO A 112 1.44 -0.26 16.33
CA PRO A 112 0.07 -0.77 16.18
C PRO A 112 -0.79 -0.13 15.08
N VAL A 113 -0.40 1.04 14.56
CA VAL A 113 -1.26 1.90 13.73
C VAL A 113 -1.62 1.27 12.38
N VAL A 114 -0.73 0.49 11.78
CA VAL A 114 -1.00 -0.23 10.54
C VAL A 114 -2.18 -1.21 10.68
N GLY A 115 -2.40 -1.76 11.88
CA GLY A 115 -3.54 -2.63 12.14
C GLY A 115 -4.86 -1.85 12.04
N GLU A 116 -4.91 -0.67 12.65
CA GLU A 116 -6.05 0.24 12.54
C GLU A 116 -6.25 0.72 11.10
N ALA A 117 -5.16 1.05 10.40
CA ALA A 117 -5.18 1.41 8.98
C ALA A 117 -5.78 0.31 8.10
N CYS A 118 -5.46 -0.96 8.37
CA CYS A 118 -6.06 -2.10 7.69
C CYS A 118 -7.56 -2.22 7.99
N GLN A 119 -8.01 -2.03 9.24
CA GLN A 119 -9.44 -2.07 9.58
C GLN A 119 -10.23 -0.94 8.93
N LYS A 120 -9.61 0.23 8.78
CA LYS A 120 -10.19 1.43 8.18
C LYS A 120 -9.86 1.57 6.68
N PHE A 121 -9.52 0.47 6.01
CA PHE A 121 -9.25 0.50 4.58
C PHE A 121 -10.44 1.09 3.82
N GLY A 122 -10.15 2.01 2.89
CA GLY A 122 -11.17 2.78 2.16
C GLY A 122 -11.75 3.98 2.87
N LEU A 123 -11.36 4.24 4.12
CA LEU A 123 -11.59 5.53 4.79
C LEU A 123 -10.41 6.50 4.63
N MET A 124 -9.31 6.05 4.00
CA MET A 124 -8.14 6.85 3.69
C MET A 124 -7.85 6.83 2.18
N PRO A 125 -7.23 7.89 1.64
CA PRO A 125 -6.78 7.91 0.25
C PRO A 125 -5.80 6.77 -0.01
N LEU A 126 -5.90 6.18 -1.19
CA LEU A 126 -4.99 5.12 -1.64
C LEU A 126 -3.95 5.68 -2.61
N TYR A 127 -2.73 5.18 -2.47
CA TYR A 127 -1.60 5.51 -3.34
C TYR A 127 -1.09 4.22 -3.99
N PRO A 128 -0.53 4.28 -5.21
CA PRO A 128 -0.07 3.09 -5.93
C PRO A 128 1.11 2.45 -5.19
N ARG A 129 0.84 1.40 -4.41
CA ARG A 129 1.86 0.60 -3.73
C ARG A 129 1.34 -0.80 -3.40
N GLY A 130 2.07 -1.83 -3.85
CA GLY A 130 1.71 -3.23 -3.67
C GLY A 130 1.00 -3.81 -4.89
N CYS A 131 1.18 -5.12 -5.11
CA CYS A 131 0.61 -5.87 -6.23
C CYS A 131 -0.52 -6.77 -5.72
N CYS A 132 -1.70 -6.71 -6.35
CA CYS A 132 -2.87 -7.50 -6.00
C CYS A 132 -3.11 -8.65 -6.98
N VAL A 133 -2.79 -9.88 -6.57
CA VAL A 133 -3.13 -11.08 -7.34
C VAL A 133 -4.43 -11.67 -6.83
N SER A 134 -5.44 -11.79 -7.70
CA SER A 134 -6.75 -12.35 -7.35
C SER A 134 -6.89 -13.80 -7.80
N LEU A 135 -7.90 -14.49 -7.29
CA LEU A 135 -8.26 -15.84 -7.78
C LEU A 135 -8.63 -15.86 -9.27
N ARG A 136 -9.02 -14.72 -9.85
CA ARG A 136 -9.33 -14.60 -11.29
C ARG A 136 -8.07 -14.64 -12.15
N ASP A 137 -6.90 -14.36 -11.57
CA ASP A 137 -5.62 -14.37 -12.26
C ASP A 137 -4.95 -15.76 -12.23
N ARG A 138 -5.67 -16.79 -11.78
CA ARG A 138 -5.18 -18.18 -11.77
C ARG A 138 -4.79 -18.62 -13.18
N GLY A 139 -3.54 -19.06 -13.33
CA GLY A 139 -2.93 -19.40 -14.62
C GLY A 139 -2.22 -18.23 -15.32
N ASN A 140 -2.44 -16.99 -14.87
CA ASN A 140 -1.87 -15.77 -15.44
C ASN A 140 -1.06 -14.93 -14.43
N VAL A 141 -0.72 -15.48 -13.25
CA VAL A 141 -0.02 -14.76 -12.18
C VAL A 141 1.28 -14.10 -12.66
N ARG A 142 2.06 -14.80 -13.49
CA ARG A 142 3.29 -14.27 -14.09
C ARG A 142 3.05 -12.92 -14.78
N ALA A 143 2.01 -12.85 -15.61
CA ALA A 143 1.72 -11.64 -16.37
C ALA A 143 1.29 -10.49 -15.46
N VAL A 144 0.54 -10.76 -14.39
CA VAL A 144 0.18 -9.74 -13.37
C VAL A 144 1.42 -9.20 -12.66
N LEU A 145 2.38 -10.06 -12.34
CA LEU A 145 3.65 -9.63 -11.73
C LEU A 145 4.50 -8.83 -12.71
N GLU A 146 4.58 -9.24 -13.98
CA GLU A 146 5.31 -8.53 -15.03
C GLU A 146 4.68 -7.15 -15.34
N GLU A 147 3.35 -7.05 -15.33
CA GLU A 147 2.60 -5.78 -15.43
C GLU A 147 2.93 -4.85 -14.25
N TYR A 148 2.87 -5.35 -13.01
CA TYR A 148 3.23 -4.52 -11.85
C TYR A 148 4.70 -4.06 -11.93
N ALA A 149 5.60 -4.99 -12.26
CA ALA A 149 7.02 -4.70 -12.37
C ALA A 149 7.32 -3.66 -13.45
N SER A 150 6.63 -3.71 -14.60
CA SER A 150 6.83 -2.74 -15.69
C SER A 150 6.49 -1.31 -15.32
N HIS A 151 5.61 -1.11 -14.33
CA HIS A 151 5.17 0.21 -13.88
C HIS A 151 5.93 0.70 -12.64
N MET A 152 6.42 -0.21 -11.81
CA MET A 152 6.87 0.13 -10.45
C MET A 152 8.35 -0.16 -10.18
N LEU A 153 9.04 -0.93 -11.04
CA LEU A 153 10.41 -1.36 -10.80
C LEU A 153 11.36 -0.92 -11.92
N SER A 154 12.58 -0.57 -11.53
CA SER A 154 13.71 -0.35 -12.47
C SER A 154 14.16 -1.67 -13.09
N LYS A 155 14.92 -1.57 -14.18
CA LYS A 155 15.60 -2.70 -14.80
C LYS A 155 17.10 -2.58 -14.62
N ASP A 156 17.75 -3.70 -14.35
CA ASP A 156 19.20 -3.81 -14.28
C ASP A 156 19.84 -3.71 -15.68
N ALA A 157 21.18 -3.72 -15.72
CA ALA A 157 21.94 -3.71 -16.97
C ALA A 157 21.67 -4.91 -17.90
N THR A 158 21.06 -5.98 -17.38
CA THR A 158 20.66 -7.17 -18.16
C THR A 158 19.23 -7.09 -18.69
N GLY A 159 18.50 -6.02 -18.35
CA GLY A 159 17.11 -5.79 -18.74
C GLY A 159 16.07 -6.50 -17.87
N LYS A 160 16.47 -7.05 -16.72
CA LYS A 160 15.55 -7.70 -15.76
C LYS A 160 15.08 -6.72 -14.72
N TYR A 161 13.83 -6.86 -14.26
CA TYR A 161 13.31 -6.02 -13.18
C TYR A 161 14.08 -6.28 -11.88
N GLU A 162 14.46 -5.19 -11.21
CA GLU A 162 15.15 -5.23 -9.93
C GLU A 162 14.14 -5.48 -8.82
N CYS A 163 14.16 -6.71 -8.28
CA CYS A 163 13.35 -7.11 -7.15
C CYS A 163 14.13 -8.12 -6.32
N GLN A 164 14.57 -7.71 -5.13
CA GLN A 164 15.35 -8.56 -4.22
C GLN A 164 14.47 -9.25 -3.17
N CYS A 165 13.34 -8.64 -2.83
CA CYS A 165 12.45 -9.10 -1.78
C CYS A 165 10.99 -8.95 -2.15
N ILE A 166 10.18 -9.96 -1.84
CA ILE A 166 8.73 -9.92 -1.92
C ILE A 166 8.18 -10.32 -0.55
N VAL A 167 7.36 -9.43 0.03
CA VAL A 167 6.49 -9.78 1.15
C VAL A 167 5.08 -9.94 0.60
N PHE A 168 4.44 -11.07 0.90
CA PHE A 168 3.06 -11.32 0.45
C PHE A 168 2.20 -11.77 1.62
N SER A 169 0.90 -11.54 1.51
CA SER A 169 -0.13 -12.01 2.45
C SER A 169 -1.42 -12.23 1.69
N ASP A 170 -2.18 -13.24 2.08
CA ASP A 170 -3.56 -13.45 1.62
C ASP A 170 -4.57 -12.64 2.43
N GLY A 171 -4.14 -11.98 3.51
CA GLY A 171 -4.99 -11.21 4.39
C GLY A 171 -5.82 -12.02 5.38
N GLY A 172 -5.70 -13.36 5.39
CA GLY A 172 -6.55 -14.25 6.19
C GLY A 172 -6.28 -14.18 7.70
N ARG A 173 -5.13 -13.62 8.11
CA ARG A 173 -4.78 -13.39 9.52
C ARG A 173 -3.90 -12.15 9.68
N ILE A 174 -4.52 -10.99 9.75
CA ILE A 174 -3.84 -9.71 10.00
C ILE A 174 -3.68 -9.50 11.51
N LEU A 175 -2.45 -9.67 12.01
CA LEU A 175 -2.11 -9.50 13.42
C LEU A 175 -3.07 -10.33 14.33
N GLY A 176 -3.68 -9.69 15.33
CA GLY A 176 -4.75 -10.24 16.16
C GLY A 176 -6.16 -9.84 15.68
N LEU A 177 -6.30 -9.28 14.48
CA LEU A 177 -7.55 -8.68 13.97
C LEU A 177 -8.38 -9.65 13.12
N GLY A 178 -7.85 -10.84 12.80
CA GLY A 178 -8.53 -11.84 12.00
C GLY A 178 -8.35 -11.63 10.50
N ASP A 179 -9.35 -12.07 9.73
CA ASP A 179 -9.35 -11.97 8.27
C ASP A 179 -9.79 -10.58 7.81
N LEU A 180 -8.90 -9.87 7.11
CA LEU A 180 -9.17 -8.58 6.49
C LEU A 180 -9.02 -8.62 4.96
N GLY A 181 -8.74 -9.79 4.38
CA GLY A 181 -8.50 -9.97 2.94
C GLY A 181 -7.56 -8.91 2.36
N THR A 182 -7.95 -8.29 1.25
CA THR A 182 -7.17 -7.24 0.57
C THR A 182 -6.88 -6.00 1.42
N PHE A 183 -7.66 -5.74 2.48
CA PHE A 183 -7.40 -4.61 3.38
C PHE A 183 -6.11 -4.80 4.19
N GLY A 184 -5.63 -6.06 4.27
CA GLY A 184 -4.34 -6.44 4.84
C GLY A 184 -3.12 -5.98 4.06
N MET A 185 -3.24 -5.34 2.89
CA MET A 185 -2.10 -4.87 2.08
C MET A 185 -1.16 -3.92 2.83
N GLY A 186 -1.64 -3.23 3.86
CA GLY A 186 -0.80 -2.42 4.75
C GLY A 186 0.32 -3.23 5.43
N ILE A 187 0.10 -4.53 5.69
CA ILE A 187 1.09 -5.38 6.37
C ILE A 187 2.32 -5.66 5.48
N PRO A 188 2.20 -6.22 4.25
CA PRO A 188 3.35 -6.39 3.37
C PRO A 188 4.10 -5.09 3.09
N VAL A 189 3.36 -3.99 2.88
CA VAL A 189 3.96 -2.68 2.61
C VAL A 189 4.76 -2.18 3.81
N GLY A 190 4.18 -2.21 5.01
CA GLY A 190 4.88 -1.79 6.23
C GLY A 190 6.04 -2.73 6.60
N LYS A 191 5.96 -4.02 6.25
CA LYS A 191 7.10 -4.94 6.38
C LYS A 191 8.26 -4.54 5.48
N LEU A 192 7.99 -4.20 4.22
CA LEU A 192 9.02 -3.71 3.30
C LEU A 192 9.63 -2.40 3.81
N ASP A 193 8.82 -1.48 4.38
CA ASP A 193 9.36 -0.27 5.01
C ASP A 193 10.36 -0.60 6.12
N LEU A 194 10.11 -1.64 6.93
CA LEU A 194 11.07 -2.12 7.95
C LEU A 194 12.31 -2.76 7.34
N TYR A 195 12.20 -3.45 6.19
CA TYR A 195 13.37 -4.02 5.52
C TYR A 195 14.32 -2.92 5.04
N THR A 196 13.78 -1.82 4.52
CA THR A 196 14.58 -0.66 4.14
C THR A 196 15.17 0.03 5.38
N VAL A 197 14.33 0.43 6.34
CA VAL A 197 14.76 1.25 7.50
C VAL A 197 15.67 0.48 8.46
N CYS A 198 15.40 -0.80 8.71
CA CYS A 198 16.16 -1.60 9.68
C CYS A 198 17.21 -2.51 9.01
N GLY A 199 16.96 -2.95 7.78
CA GLY A 199 17.82 -3.90 7.07
C GLY A 199 18.70 -3.29 5.98
N GLY A 200 18.47 -2.02 5.61
CA GLY A 200 19.22 -1.36 4.54
C GLY A 200 18.93 -1.92 3.15
N PHE A 201 17.75 -2.52 2.96
CA PHE A 201 17.29 -2.96 1.64
C PHE A 201 16.86 -1.75 0.79
N ASP A 202 17.26 -1.75 -0.47
CA ASP A 202 16.77 -0.80 -1.49
C ASP A 202 15.32 -1.13 -1.89
#